data_AF-A0A2D4G928-F1
#
_entry.id   AF-A0A2D4G928-F1
#
_cell.length_a   1.000
_cell.length_b   1.000
_cell.length_c   1.000
_cell.angle_alpha   90.00
_cell.angle_beta   90.00
_cell.angle_gamma   90.00
#
_symmetry.space_group_name_H-M   'P 1'
#
loop_
_entity.id
_entity.type
_entity.pdbx_description
1 polymer ?
#
loop_
_entity_poly.entity_id
_entity_poly.type
_entity_poly.pdbx_seq_one_letter_code
_entity_poly.pdbx_strand_id
1 'polypeptide(L)'
;GYTAAQEDEISLKEGETIEVIHKLLDGWWVVRKDEITGYYPSMYLHKVGEENMTENKQLRNKAAPPRRSSISNIKSIHKQNRKQISQETYRRNSVKYMQSRKMMKNKFLGKTNIIEETNENDEPKPAIPPRPSKDLLLIRCSESTKKKIQ
;
A
#
# COMPACT_ATOMS: atom_id res chain seq x y z
N GLY A 1 17.60 15.80 1.28
CA GLY A 1 17.53 14.82 0.17
C GLY A 1 18.50 13.68 0.39
N TYR A 2 18.44 12.61 -0.40
CA TYR A 2 19.30 11.44 -0.32
C TYR A 2 19.86 11.09 -1.71
N THR A 3 21.12 10.67 -1.75
CA THR A 3 21.81 10.22 -2.96
C THR A 3 22.04 8.72 -2.87
N ALA A 4 21.63 7.98 -3.89
CA ALA A 4 21.84 6.54 -3.99
C ALA A 4 23.34 6.18 -3.93
N ALA A 5 23.68 5.25 -3.05
CA ALA A 5 25.01 4.69 -2.91
C ALA A 5 25.16 3.34 -3.64
N GLN A 6 24.03 2.64 -3.87
CA GLN A 6 23.97 1.37 -4.59
C GLN A 6 23.00 1.44 -5.76
N GLU A 7 23.17 0.56 -6.75
CA GLU A 7 22.36 0.54 -7.99
C GLU A 7 20.87 0.27 -7.75
N ASP A 8 20.53 -0.39 -6.64
CA ASP A 8 19.16 -0.73 -6.26
C ASP A 8 18.50 0.33 -5.36
N GLU A 9 19.14 1.48 -5.16
CA GLU A 9 18.66 2.63 -4.40
C GLU A 9 18.19 3.76 -5.32
N ILE A 10 17.36 4.66 -4.79
CA ILE A 10 16.87 5.82 -5.54
C ILE A 10 17.33 7.14 -4.91
N SER A 11 17.85 8.03 -5.75
CA SER A 11 18.18 9.41 -5.35
C SER A 11 16.93 10.28 -5.40
N LEU A 12 16.63 10.98 -4.31
CA LEU A 12 15.48 11.89 -4.22
C LEU A 12 15.88 13.21 -3.55
N LYS A 13 15.38 14.32 -4.09
CA LYS A 13 15.49 15.64 -3.44
C LYS A 13 14.41 15.80 -2.36
N GLU A 14 14.64 16.74 -1.46
CA GLU A 14 13.64 17.09 -0.45
C GLU A 14 12.39 17.70 -1.13
N GLY A 15 11.21 17.31 -0.65
CA GLY A 15 9.92 17.74 -1.22
C GLY A 15 9.40 16.88 -2.37
N GLU A 16 10.18 15.92 -2.88
CA GLU A 16 9.67 14.98 -3.89
C GLU A 16 8.62 14.02 -3.30
N THR A 17 7.51 13.83 -4.02
CA THR A 17 6.47 12.87 -3.65
C THR A 17 6.73 11.52 -4.34
N ILE A 18 6.62 10.45 -3.58
CA ILE A 18 6.84 9.07 -4.03
C ILE A 18 5.75 8.17 -3.45
N GLU A 19 5.58 6.99 -4.06
CA GLU A 19 4.68 5.95 -3.54
C GLU A 19 5.49 4.87 -2.82
N VAL A 20 5.18 4.60 -1.55
CA VAL A 20 5.78 3.49 -0.81
C VAL A 20 5.07 2.19 -1.16
N ILE A 21 5.80 1.19 -1.66
CA ILE A 21 5.23 -0.10 -2.09
C ILE A 21 5.58 -1.27 -1.16
N HIS A 22 6.63 -1.16 -0.35
CA HIS A 22 6.94 -2.16 0.69
C HIS A 22 7.66 -1.55 1.89
N LYS A 23 7.04 -1.65 3.07
CA LYS A 23 7.59 -1.19 4.35
C LYS A 23 8.41 -2.28 5.04
N LEU A 24 9.66 -2.47 4.60
CA LEU A 24 10.58 -3.40 5.26
C LEU A 24 10.99 -2.87 6.65
N LEU A 25 11.21 -3.80 7.58
CA LEU A 25 11.58 -3.49 8.97
C LEU A 25 13.07 -3.18 9.16
N ASP A 26 13.89 -3.33 8.13
CA ASP A 26 15.32 -2.97 8.15
C ASP A 26 15.58 -1.46 7.95
N GLY A 27 14.51 -0.67 7.85
CA GLY A 27 14.57 0.79 7.65
C GLY A 27 14.74 1.20 6.18
N TRP A 28 14.84 0.25 5.25
CA TRP A 28 14.98 0.52 3.81
C TRP A 28 13.72 0.12 3.08
N TRP A 29 12.82 1.08 2.87
CA TRP A 29 11.57 0.81 2.20
C TRP A 29 11.76 0.72 0.69
N VAL A 30 10.95 -0.11 0.05
CA VAL A 30 10.85 -0.11 -1.41
C VAL A 30 9.85 0.95 -1.81
N VAL A 31 10.32 1.89 -2.62
CA VAL A 31 9.54 3.01 -3.10
C VAL A 31 9.46 2.98 -4.62
N ARG A 32 8.45 3.67 -5.13
CA ARG A 32 8.22 3.90 -6.55
C ARG A 32 8.19 5.39 -6.82
N LYS A 33 8.98 5.81 -7.80
CA LYS A 33 8.88 7.11 -8.44
C LYS A 33 8.63 6.84 -9.92
N ASP A 34 7.45 7.23 -10.39
CA ASP A 34 6.98 6.94 -11.75
C ASP A 34 7.02 5.43 -12.07
N GLU A 35 7.89 5.00 -12.98
CA GLU A 35 8.05 3.60 -13.39
C GLU A 35 9.25 2.91 -12.74
N ILE A 36 10.05 3.65 -11.96
CA ILE A 36 11.28 3.17 -11.34
C ILE A 36 11.00 2.78 -9.89
N THR A 37 11.52 1.61 -9.49
CA THR A 37 11.48 1.13 -8.10
C THR A 37 12.89 1.05 -7.53
N GLY A 38 13.04 1.39 -6.26
CA GLY A 38 14.32 1.39 -5.56
C GLY A 38 14.15 1.35 -4.05
N TYR A 39 15.24 1.11 -3.33
CA TYR A 39 15.27 1.26 -1.88
C TYR A 39 15.48 2.72 -1.48
N TYR A 40 14.81 3.15 -0.42
CA TYR A 40 14.96 4.47 0.17
C TYR A 40 14.86 4.42 1.70
N PRO A 41 15.67 5.20 2.44
CA PRO A 41 15.59 5.25 3.90
C PRO A 41 14.22 5.73 4.38
N SER A 42 13.53 4.92 5.19
CA SER A 42 12.18 5.24 5.66
C SER A 42 12.15 6.49 6.54
N MET A 43 13.22 6.75 7.29
CA MET A 43 13.35 7.93 8.19
C MET A 43 13.39 9.26 7.44
N TYR A 44 13.60 9.24 6.12
CA TYR A 44 13.59 10.44 5.27
C TYR A 44 12.24 10.65 4.58
N LEU A 45 11.26 9.75 4.82
CA LEU A 45 9.93 9.81 4.24
C LEU A 45 8.91 10.23 5.29
N HIS A 46 7.93 11.01 4.85
CA HIS A 46 6.79 11.43 5.65
C HIS A 46 5.54 11.24 4.80
N LYS A 47 4.41 10.96 5.44
CA LYS A 47 3.16 10.82 4.72
C LYS A 47 2.67 12.20 4.28
N VAL A 48 2.19 12.30 3.05
CA VAL A 48 1.61 13.54 2.53
C VAL A 48 0.40 13.91 3.37
N GLY A 49 0.35 15.16 3.85
CA GLY A 49 -0.75 15.68 4.66
C GLY A 49 -0.61 15.47 6.17
N GLU A 50 0.45 14.80 6.66
CA GLU A 50 0.77 14.78 8.09
C GLU A 50 1.70 15.96 8.41
N GLU A 51 1.24 16.87 9.27
CA GLU A 51 2.02 18.01 9.74
C GLU A 51 3.07 17.56 10.78
N ASN A 52 4.31 18.02 10.57
CA ASN A 52 5.50 17.58 11.30
C ASN A 52 5.48 18.00 12.78
N MET A 53 4.79 17.26 13.63
CA MET A 53 4.94 17.41 15.08
C MET A 53 6.25 16.78 15.52
N THR A 54 7.29 17.62 15.61
CA THR A 54 8.46 17.57 16.53
C THR A 54 9.37 16.31 16.60
N GLU A 55 8.85 15.08 16.50
CA GLU A 55 9.59 13.82 16.65
C GLU A 55 10.50 13.52 15.46
N ASN A 56 10.07 13.85 14.24
CA ASN A 56 10.83 13.59 13.02
C ASN A 56 12.10 14.43 12.86
N LYS A 57 12.17 15.60 13.51
CA LYS A 57 13.39 16.43 13.49
C LYS A 57 14.56 15.71 14.16
N GLN A 58 14.28 14.90 15.18
CA GLN A 58 15.31 14.11 15.85
C GLN A 58 15.78 12.93 14.99
N LEU A 59 14.93 12.36 14.13
CA LEU A 59 15.28 11.27 13.21
C LEU A 59 16.06 11.77 11.98
N ARG A 60 15.73 12.96 11.47
CA ARG A 60 16.47 13.60 10.35
C ARG A 60 17.95 13.85 10.61
N ASN A 61 18.33 14.01 11.88
CA ASN A 61 19.73 14.24 12.26
C ASN A 61 20.53 12.94 12.39
N LYS A 62 19.87 11.77 12.36
CA LYS A 62 20.54 10.47 12.41
C LYS A 62 20.70 9.95 10.99
N ALA A 63 21.87 9.39 10.71
CA ALA A 63 22.13 8.72 9.44
C ALA A 63 21.18 7.52 9.26
N ALA A 64 20.86 7.20 8.00
CA ALA A 64 20.15 5.98 7.67
C ALA A 64 20.87 4.74 8.23
N PRO A 65 20.14 3.72 8.72
CA PRO A 65 20.77 2.48 9.17
C PRO A 65 21.55 1.84 8.01
N PRO A 66 22.72 1.21 8.25
CA PRO A 66 23.50 0.59 7.19
C PRO A 66 22.73 -0.59 6.57
N ARG A 67 22.82 -0.74 5.25
CA ARG A 67 22.16 -1.85 4.54
C ARG A 67 22.91 -3.14 4.74
N ARG A 68 22.18 -4.27 4.72
CA ARG A 68 22.80 -5.59 4.73
C ARG A 68 23.79 -5.79 3.58
N SER A 69 23.48 -5.23 2.41
CA SER A 69 24.31 -5.25 1.20
C SER A 69 25.61 -4.46 1.33
N SER A 70 25.77 -3.58 2.33
CA SER A 70 27.03 -2.87 2.58
C SER A 70 27.99 -3.65 3.48
N ILE A 71 27.58 -4.79 4.03
CA ILE A 71 28.40 -5.60 4.93
C ILE A 71 29.19 -6.62 4.10
N SER A 72 30.52 -6.51 4.11
CA SER A 72 31.41 -7.50 3.50
C SER A 72 31.62 -8.71 4.41
N ASN A 73 31.85 -9.89 3.82
CA ASN A 73 32.20 -11.14 4.54
C ASN A 73 31.24 -11.53 5.67
N ILE A 74 29.93 -11.47 5.42
CA ILE A 74 28.92 -11.72 6.46
C ILE A 74 28.94 -13.17 6.93
N LYS A 75 29.00 -13.38 8.25
CA LYS A 75 28.93 -14.71 8.88
C LYS A 75 27.49 -15.00 9.31
N SER A 76 26.88 -16.02 8.72
CA SER A 76 25.52 -16.48 9.05
C SER A 76 25.60 -17.80 9.80
N ILE A 77 24.84 -17.93 10.90
CA ILE A 77 24.63 -19.23 11.56
C ILE A 77 23.70 -20.15 10.76
N HIS A 78 22.94 -19.59 9.82
CA HIS A 78 22.02 -20.32 8.97
C HIS A 78 22.69 -20.71 7.65
N LYS A 79 22.48 -21.97 7.23
CA LYS A 79 22.93 -22.49 5.93
C LYS A 79 22.15 -21.90 4.75
N GLN A 80 20.88 -21.54 4.97
CA GLN A 80 20.01 -21.01 3.92
C GLN A 80 20.04 -19.49 3.89
N ASN A 81 20.01 -18.92 2.69
CA ASN A 81 19.91 -17.47 2.50
C ASN A 81 18.51 -16.97 2.84
N ARG A 82 18.42 -15.75 3.38
CA ARG A 82 17.15 -15.05 3.56
C ARG A 82 16.49 -14.85 2.19
N LYS A 83 15.21 -15.21 2.08
CA LYS A 83 14.41 -14.90 0.89
C LYS A 83 14.23 -13.39 0.77
N GLN A 84 14.73 -12.82 -0.32
CA GLN A 84 14.58 -11.40 -0.65
C GLN A 84 14.02 -11.27 -2.07
N ILE A 85 13.03 -10.40 -2.23
CA ILE A 85 12.47 -10.08 -3.54
C ILE A 85 13.48 -9.17 -4.26
N SER A 86 13.84 -9.51 -5.50
CA SER A 86 14.76 -8.69 -6.32
C SER A 86 14.10 -7.39 -6.76
N GLN A 87 14.89 -6.34 -7.00
CA GLN A 87 14.36 -5.07 -7.55
C GLN A 87 13.62 -5.27 -8.87
N GLU A 88 14.14 -6.14 -9.74
CA GLU A 88 13.48 -6.47 -10.99
C GLU A 88 12.08 -7.08 -10.77
N THR A 89 11.89 -7.88 -9.71
CA THR A 89 10.56 -8.40 -9.36
C THR A 89 9.64 -7.30 -8.86
N TYR A 90 10.14 -6.37 -8.03
CA TYR A 90 9.37 -5.20 -7.63
C TYR A 90 8.96 -4.34 -8.82
N ARG A 91 9.89 -4.08 -9.75
CA ARG A 91 9.65 -3.30 -10.97
C ARG A 91 8.54 -3.93 -11.81
N ARG A 92 8.62 -5.24 -12.09
CA ARG A 92 7.57 -5.95 -12.86
C ARG A 92 6.21 -5.89 -12.17
N ASN A 93 6.16 -6.13 -10.86
CA ASN A 93 4.90 -6.10 -10.11
C ASN A 93 4.31 -4.69 -10.05
N SER A 94 5.16 -3.68 -9.89
CA SER A 94 4.82 -2.28 -9.91
C SER A 94 4.19 -1.86 -11.25
N VAL A 95 4.83 -2.19 -12.38
CA VAL A 95 4.33 -1.87 -13.72
C VAL A 95 2.99 -2.53 -13.98
N LYS A 96 2.85 -3.83 -13.65
CA LYS A 96 1.58 -4.55 -13.76
C LYS A 96 0.46 -3.88 -12.96
N TYR A 97 0.74 -3.45 -11.73
CA TYR A 97 -0.21 -2.71 -10.91
C TYR A 97 -0.60 -1.37 -11.55
N MET A 98 0.35 -0.62 -12.07
CA MET A 98 0.09 0.68 -12.71
C MET A 98 -0.76 0.53 -13.97
N GLN A 99 -0.49 -0.49 -14.80
CA GLN A 99 -1.30 -0.79 -15.98
C GLN A 99 -2.74 -1.14 -15.58
N SER A 100 -2.92 -2.02 -14.59
CA SER A 100 -4.25 -2.39 -14.09
C SER A 100 -5.02 -1.17 -13.53
N ARG A 101 -4.36 -0.32 -12.74
CA ARG A 101 -4.94 0.92 -12.19
C ARG A 101 -5.35 1.89 -13.30
N LYS A 102 -4.55 2.05 -14.35
CA LYS A 102 -4.88 2.87 -15.54
C LYS A 102 -6.10 2.31 -16.28
N MET A 103 -6.16 0.99 -16.50
CA MET A 103 -7.31 0.35 -17.15
C MET A 103 -8.60 0.54 -16.36
N MET A 104 -8.57 0.39 -15.02
CA MET A 104 -9.74 0.66 -14.17
C MET A 104 -10.18 2.12 -14.21
N LYS A 105 -9.23 3.06 -14.20
CA LYS A 105 -9.54 4.50 -14.32
C LYS A 105 -10.18 4.83 -15.67
N ASN A 106 -9.68 4.26 -16.76
CA ASN A 106 -10.26 4.44 -18.09
C ASN A 106 -11.66 3.81 -18.19
N LYS A 107 -11.89 2.65 -17.56
CA LYS A 107 -13.23 2.05 -17.48
C LYS A 107 -14.20 2.94 -16.70
N PHE A 108 -13.74 3.57 -15.62
CA PHE A 108 -14.56 4.50 -14.84
C PHE A 108 -14.85 5.80 -15.61
N LEU A 109 -13.85 6.42 -16.23
CA LEU A 109 -14.01 7.65 -17.01
C LEU A 109 -14.83 7.43 -18.31
N GLY A 110 -14.70 6.26 -18.93
CA GLY A 110 -15.57 5.84 -20.03
C GLY A 110 -17.02 5.66 -19.61
N LYS A 111 -17.29 5.43 -18.32
CA LYS A 111 -18.64 5.33 -17.76
C LYS A 111 -19.23 6.69 -17.38
N THR A 112 -18.40 7.69 -17.02
CA THR A 112 -18.88 9.05 -16.71
C THR A 112 -19.26 9.87 -17.93
N ASN A 113 -18.83 9.47 -19.13
CA ASN A 113 -19.24 10.10 -20.40
C ASN A 113 -20.56 9.50 -20.97
N ILE A 114 -21.13 8.49 -20.29
CA ILE A 114 -22.46 7.94 -20.58
C ILE A 114 -23.37 8.39 -19.42
N ILE A 115 -23.66 9.69 -19.38
CA ILE A 115 -24.88 10.19 -18.73
C ILE A 115 -25.72 10.72 -19.89
N GLU A 116 -26.35 9.79 -20.62
CA GLU A 116 -27.56 10.15 -21.33
C GLU A 116 -28.64 10.33 -20.27
N GLU A 117 -29.34 11.47 -20.29
CA GLU A 117 -30.62 11.62 -19.62
C GLU A 117 -31.63 10.66 -20.28
N THR A 118 -31.59 9.39 -19.90
CA THR A 118 -32.69 8.46 -20.16
C THR A 118 -33.53 8.37 -18.90
N ASN A 119 -34.74 8.90 -19.02
CA ASN A 119 -35.84 8.64 -18.12
C ASN A 119 -36.06 7.12 -18.00
N GLU A 120 -36.11 6.67 -16.75
CA GLU A 120 -36.77 5.47 -16.24
C GLU A 120 -36.32 4.04 -16.64
N ASN A 121 -36.15 3.25 -15.57
CA ASN A 121 -36.54 1.85 -15.35
C ASN A 121 -35.67 0.67 -15.87
N ASP A 122 -35.42 -0.23 -14.90
CA ASP A 122 -35.06 -1.66 -14.99
C ASP A 122 -33.62 -2.12 -15.27
N GLU A 123 -32.74 -2.00 -14.25
CA GLU A 123 -31.63 -2.95 -14.05
C GLU A 123 -31.92 -3.82 -12.80
N PRO A 124 -32.03 -5.16 -12.89
CA PRO A 124 -32.38 -5.99 -11.75
C PRO A 124 -31.19 -6.05 -10.77
N LYS A 125 -31.33 -5.32 -9.66
CA LYS A 125 -30.42 -5.46 -8.51
C LYS A 125 -30.48 -6.92 -8.03
N PRO A 126 -29.33 -7.56 -7.71
CA PRO A 126 -29.34 -8.91 -7.17
C PRO A 126 -30.24 -8.93 -5.92
N ALA A 127 -31.21 -9.85 -5.90
CA ALA A 127 -32.21 -9.93 -4.84
C ALA A 127 -31.50 -10.17 -3.50
N ILE A 128 -31.42 -9.13 -2.67
CA ILE A 128 -31.04 -9.27 -1.27
C ILE A 128 -32.15 -10.11 -0.63
N PRO A 129 -31.84 -11.27 -0.03
CA PRO A 129 -32.88 -12.07 0.62
C PRO A 129 -33.59 -11.22 1.68
N PRO A 130 -34.92 -11.36 1.82
CA PRO A 130 -35.65 -10.58 2.81
C PRO A 130 -35.04 -10.83 4.18
N ARG A 131 -34.78 -9.75 4.91
CA ARG A 131 -34.30 -9.84 6.28
C ARG A 131 -35.29 -10.70 7.08
N PRO A 132 -34.85 -11.77 7.77
CA PRO A 132 -35.75 -12.59 8.56
C PRO A 132 -36.48 -11.74 9.61
N SER A 133 -37.72 -12.10 9.92
CA SER A 133 -38.53 -11.33 10.87
C SER A 133 -37.89 -11.33 12.27
N LYS A 134 -38.19 -10.29 13.05
CA LYS A 134 -37.68 -10.14 14.42
C LYS A 134 -38.03 -11.36 15.28
N ASP A 135 -39.22 -11.93 15.09
CA ASP A 135 -39.68 -13.13 15.81
C ASP A 135 -38.87 -14.37 15.45
N LEU A 136 -38.55 -14.54 14.15
CA LEU A 136 -37.79 -15.68 13.66
C LEU A 136 -36.32 -15.63 14.12
N LEU A 137 -35.76 -14.42 14.27
CA LEU A 137 -34.46 -14.21 14.91
C LEU A 137 -34.52 -14.53 16.40
N LEU A 138 -35.57 -14.12 17.11
CA LEU A 138 -35.70 -14.33 18.55
C LEU A 138 -35.85 -15.81 18.93
N ILE A 139 -36.52 -16.60 18.09
CA ILE A 139 -36.72 -18.04 18.27
C ILE A 139 -35.43 -18.84 18.06
N ARG A 140 -34.54 -18.39 17.16
CA ARG A 140 -33.37 -19.15 16.72
C ARG A 140 -32.03 -18.66 17.29
N CYS A 141 -32.02 -17.55 18.02
CA CYS A 141 -30.80 -16.95 18.54
C CYS A 141 -30.43 -17.48 19.94
N SER A 142 -29.13 -17.52 20.25
CA SER A 142 -28.63 -17.84 21.60
C SER A 142 -29.07 -16.78 22.61
N GLU A 143 -29.13 -17.11 23.91
CA GLU A 143 -29.56 -16.16 24.96
C GLU A 143 -28.74 -14.85 24.95
N SER A 144 -27.45 -14.92 24.61
CA SER A 144 -26.58 -13.74 24.44
C SER A 144 -27.04 -12.80 23.33
N THR A 145 -27.70 -13.32 22.30
CA THR A 145 -28.23 -12.54 21.18
C THR A 145 -29.62 -11.98 21.52
N LYS A 146 -30.43 -12.73 22.28
CA LYS A 146 -31.75 -12.31 22.77
C LYS A 146 -31.67 -11.03 23.62
N LYS A 147 -30.69 -10.94 24.52
CA LYS A 147 -30.45 -9.75 25.38
C LYS A 147 -30.06 -8.47 24.63
N LYS A 148 -29.55 -8.57 23.39
CA LYS A 148 -29.15 -7.41 22.56
C LYS A 148 -30.29 -6.86 21.69
N ILE A 149 -31.39 -7.61 21.55
CA ILE A 149 -32.51 -7.30 20.64
C ILE A 149 -33.74 -6.78 21.41
N GLN A 150 -33.75 -6.94 22.74
CA GLN A 150 -34.78 -6.43 23.64
C GLN A 150 -34.51 -4.98 24.03
#